data_AF-A0A9X0EXX7-F1
#
_entry.id   AF-A0A9X0EXX7-F1
#
_cell.length_a   1.000
_cell.length_b   1.000
_cell.length_c   1.000
_cell.angle_alpha   90.00
_cell.angle_beta   90.00
_cell.angle_gamma   90.00
#
_symmetry.space_group_name_H-M   'P 1'
#
loop_
_entity.id
_entity.type
_entity.pdbx_description
1 polymer ?
#
loop_
_entity_poly.entity_id
_entity_poly.type
_entity_poly.pdbx_seq_one_letter_code
_entity_poly.pdbx_strand_id
1 'polypeptide(L)' 'MKKIEVYTQPDCPPCVIVKEFLKHNNVAYEEFDVKKDAAARNRLLYDYDSYSTPTVVIDGEVVAGFQIEKLQQLLNIE' A
#
# COMPACT_ATOMS: atom_id res chain seq x y z
N MET A 1 0.96 -11.72 12.92
CA MET A 1 0.22 -11.10 11.80
C MET A 1 1.15 -10.08 11.17
N LYS A 2 1.24 -10.03 9.85
CA LYS A 2 2.08 -9.03 9.17
C LYS A 2 1.48 -7.64 9.36
N LYS A 3 2.31 -6.64 9.65
CA LYS A 3 1.86 -5.24 9.65
C LYS A 3 1.83 -4.77 8.19
N ILE A 4 0.66 -4.34 7.74
CA ILE A 4 0.43 -3.93 6.35
C ILE A 4 -0.08 -2.50 6.34
N GLU A 5 0.66 -1.61 5.70
CA GLU A 5 0.31 -0.20 5.49
C GLU A 5 0.05 0.04 4.00
N VAL A 6 -1.04 0.72 3.67
CA VAL A 6 -1.41 1.07 2.28
C VAL A 6 -1.46 2.59 2.15
N TYR A 7 -0.53 3.15 1.39
CA TYR A 7 -0.47 4.56 1.07
C TYR A 7 -1.25 4.83 -0.22
N THR A 8 -2.22 5.74 -0.15
CA THR A 8 -3.19 6.02 -1.21
C THR A 8 -3.49 7.51 -1.33
N GLN A 9 -4.29 7.89 -2.33
CA GLN A 9 -4.80 9.25 -2.51
C GLN A 9 -6.15 9.22 -3.27
N PRO A 10 -6.95 10.30 -3.20
CA PRO A 10 -8.12 10.50 -4.05
C PRO A 10 -7.77 10.45 -5.54
N ASP A 11 -8.76 10.11 -6.37
CA ASP A 11 -8.63 10.03 -7.84
C ASP A 11 -7.47 9.13 -8.32
N CYS A 12 -7.24 8.02 -7.61
CA CYS A 12 -6.23 7.01 -7.93
C CYS A 12 -6.89 5.64 -8.21
N PRO A 13 -7.28 5.34 -9.47
CA PRO A 13 -7.85 4.03 -9.81
C PRO A 13 -6.96 2.84 -9.42
N PRO A 14 -5.62 2.85 -9.63
CA PRO A 14 -4.77 1.75 -9.19
C PRO A 14 -4.80 1.51 -7.68
N CYS A 15 -4.97 2.59 -6.89
CA CYS A 15 -5.10 2.47 -5.45
C CYS A 15 -6.39 1.75 -5.04
N VAL A 16 -7.50 2.03 -5.73
CA VAL A 16 -8.78 1.33 -5.50
C VAL A 16 -8.61 -0.16 -5.79
N ILE A 17 -7.96 -0.50 -6.90
CA ILE A 17 -7.74 -1.90 -7.29
C ILE A 17 -6.89 -2.64 -6.24
N VAL A 18 -5.79 -2.05 -5.76
CA VAL A 18 -4.97 -2.66 -4.70
C VAL A 18 -5.77 -2.87 -3.41
N LYS A 19 -6.56 -1.88 -2.99
CA LYS A 19 -7.38 -1.99 -1.78
C LYS A 19 -8.45 -3.07 -1.88
N GLU A 20 -9.12 -3.17 -3.03
CA GLU A 20 -10.12 -4.23 -3.27
C GLU A 20 -9.46 -5.61 -3.38
N PHE A 21 -8.27 -5.72 -3.99
CA PHE A 21 -7.49 -6.97 -4.00
C PHE A 21 -7.16 -7.45 -2.58
N LEU A 22 -6.66 -6.55 -1.71
CA LEU A 22 -6.34 -6.89 -0.32
C LEU A 22 -7.60 -7.28 0.46
N LYS A 23 -8.70 -6.53 0.27
CA LYS A 23 -9.99 -6.80 0.90
C LYS A 23 -10.59 -8.13 0.45
N HIS A 24 -10.53 -8.45 -0.84
CA HIS A 24 -11.01 -9.72 -1.40
C HIS A 24 -10.29 -10.93 -0.78
N ASN A 25 -8.99 -10.77 -0.51
CA ASN A 25 -8.16 -11.79 0.13
C ASN A 25 -8.21 -11.76 1.66
N ASN A 26 -9.14 -11.00 2.26
CA ASN A 26 -9.31 -10.85 3.71
C ASN A 26 -8.02 -10.39 4.42
N VAL A 27 -7.20 -9.60 3.74
CA VAL A 27 -5.96 -9.05 4.29
C VAL A 27 -6.30 -7.81 5.11
N ALA A 28 -5.99 -7.83 6.40
CA ALA A 28 -6.10 -6.67 7.26
C ALA A 28 -4.95 -5.69 6.98
N TYR A 29 -5.26 -4.41 6.79
CA TYR A 29 -4.29 -3.35 6.54
C TYR A 29 -4.75 -2.01 7.14
N GLU A 30 -3.78 -1.13 7.36
CA GLU A 30 -4.01 0.28 7.70
C GLU A 30 -3.90 1.14 6.43
N GLU A 31 -4.88 2.01 6.19
CA GLU A 31 -4.91 2.92 5.03
C GLU A 31 -4.46 4.33 5.42
N PHE A 32 -3.58 4.93 4.62
CA PHE A 32 -3.12 6.30 4.78
C PHE A 32 -3.31 7.12 3.49
N ASP A 33 -4.16 8.14 3.55
CA ASP A 33 -4.37 9.09 2.46
C ASP A 33 -3.31 10.20 2.51
N VAL A 34 -2.34 10.17 1.59
CA VAL A 34 -1.21 11.11 1.58
C VAL A 34 -1.58 12.53 1.16
N LYS A 35 -2.82 12.79 0.74
CA LYS A 35 -3.34 14.15 0.51
C LYS A 35 -3.96 14.76 1.76
N LYS A 36 -4.40 13.93 2.70
CA LYS A 36 -5.02 14.37 3.97
C LYS A 36 -4.09 14.24 5.17
N ASP A 37 -3.13 13.32 5.11
CA ASP A 37 -2.15 13.06 6.15
C ASP A 37 -0.74 13.41 5.66
N ALA A 38 -0.25 14.57 6.11
CA ALA A 38 1.10 15.04 5.79
C ALA A 38 2.19 14.15 6.41
N ALA A 39 1.94 13.52 7.56
CA ALA A 39 2.90 12.61 8.18
C ALA A 39 3.01 11.32 7.36
N ALA A 40 1.90 10.76 6.90
CA ALA A 40 1.91 9.62 5.98
C ALA A 40 2.63 9.94 4.66
N ARG A 41 2.41 11.14 4.09
CA ARG A 41 3.14 11.60 2.90
C ARG A 41 4.65 11.64 3.15
N ASN A 42 5.08 12.11 4.32
CA ASN A 42 6.50 12.17 4.66
C ASN A 42 7.10 10.76 4.80
N ARG A 43 6.42 9.83 5.48
CA ARG A 43 6.88 8.44 5.56
C ARG A 43 7.03 7.81 4.18
N LEU A 44 6.03 8.01 3.31
CA LEU A 44 6.06 7.52 1.93
C LEU A 44 7.33 7.97 1.19
N LEU A 45 7.67 9.26 1.28
CA LEU A 45 8.78 9.86 0.53
C LEU A 45 10.15 9.58 1.16
N TYR A 46 10.26 9.67 2.48
CA TYR A 46 11.55 9.73 3.17
C TYR A 46 11.91 8.46 3.92
N ASP A 47 10.92 7.68 4.36
CA ASP A 47 11.17 6.42 5.09
C ASP A 47 11.14 5.23 4.12
N TYR A 48 10.33 5.33 3.05
CA TYR A 48 10.07 4.23 2.11
C TYR A 48 10.60 4.49 0.69
N ASP A 49 11.25 5.62 0.43
CA ASP A 49 11.81 6.00 -0.88
C ASP A 49 10.82 5.83 -2.05
N SER A 50 9.52 6.04 -1.79
CA SER A 50 8.47 5.91 -2.81
C SER A 50 7.85 7.27 -3.13
N TYR A 51 7.66 7.53 -4.43
CA TYR A 51 7.19 8.82 -4.93
C TYR A 51 5.75 8.79 -5.44
N SER A 52 5.07 7.65 -5.36
CA SER A 52 3.73 7.48 -5.90
C SER A 52 2.86 6.52 -5.09
N THR A 53 1.56 6.68 -5.27
CA THR A 53 0.55 5.74 -4.76
C THR A 53 -0.01 4.91 -5.91
N PRO A 54 -0.43 3.65 -5.67
CA PRO A 54 -0.39 2.96 -4.39
C PRO A 54 1.04 2.58 -4.01
N THR A 55 1.34 2.62 -2.71
CA THR A 55 2.51 1.94 -2.14
C THR A 55 2.04 1.11 -0.96
N VAL A 56 2.43 -0.15 -0.93
CA VAL A 56 2.10 -1.07 0.16
C VAL A 56 3.38 -1.42 0.90
N VAL A 57 3.36 -1.35 2.23
CA VAL A 57 4.49 -1.76 3.07
C VAL A 57 4.06 -2.99 3.87
N ILE A 58 4.79 -4.10 3.72
CA ILE A 58 4.48 -5.39 4.36
C ILE A 58 5.65 -5.78 5.25
N ASP A 59 5.51 -5.67 6.57
CA ASP A 59 6.59 -5.91 7.54
C ASP A 59 7.90 -5.16 7.21
N GLY A 60 7.78 -3.93 6.66
CA GLY A 60 8.90 -3.09 6.26
C GLY A 60 9.36 -3.26 4.81
N GLU A 61 8.90 -4.29 4.10
CA GLU A 61 9.16 -4.46 2.66
C GLU A 61 8.26 -3.49 1.86
N VAL A 62 8.87 -2.62 1.05
CA VAL A 62 8.16 -1.61 0.26
C VAL A 62 7.81 -2.15 -1.12
N VAL A 63 6.52 -2.10 -1.47
CA VAL A 63 6.00 -2.38 -2.81
C VAL A 63 5.43 -1.10 -3.40
N ALA A 64 6.27 -0.39 -4.16
CA ALA A 64 5.90 0.86 -4.81
C ALA A 64 5.16 0.63 -6.14
N GLY A 65 4.00 1.26 -6.31
CA GLY A 65 3.18 1.15 -7.51
C GLY A 65 2.27 -0.09 -7.55
N PHE A 66 1.74 -0.37 -8.74
CA PHE A 66 0.77 -1.45 -8.96
C PHE A 66 1.48 -2.76 -9.28
N GLN A 67 1.84 -3.54 -8.25
CA GLN A 67 2.57 -4.80 -8.39
C GLN A 67 1.81 -5.98 -7.73
N ILE A 68 0.69 -6.41 -8.32
CA ILE A 68 -0.18 -7.46 -7.75
C ILE A 68 0.57 -8.78 -7.51
N GLU A 69 1.37 -9.25 -8.46
CA GLU A 69 2.13 -10.50 -8.32
C GLU A 69 3.11 -10.46 -7.13
N LYS A 70 3.78 -9.32 -6.92
CA LYS A 70 4.68 -9.13 -5.77
C LYS A 70 3.89 -9.10 -4.45
N LEU A 71 2.70 -8.50 -4.44
CA LEU A 71 1.81 -8.52 -3.27
C LEU A 71 1.35 -9.95 -2.96
N GLN A 72 0.96 -10.74 -3.96
CA GLN A 72 0.59 -12.14 -3.81
C GLN A 72 1.72 -12.96 -3.16
N GLN A 73 2.94 -12.81 -3.69
CA GLN A 73 4.13 -13.48 -3.15
C GLN A 73 4.42 -13.08 -1.69
N LEU A 74 4.37 -11.79 -1.38
CA LEU A 74 4.66 -11.31 -0.02
C LEU A 74 3.55 -11.65 0.98
N LEU A 75 2.30 -11.77 0.53
CA LEU A 75 1.17 -12.08 1.38
C LEU A 75 0.87 -13.58 1.46
N ASN A 76 1.55 -14.39 0.65
CA ASN A 76 1.32 -15.84 0.50
C ASN A 76 -0.13 -16.16 0.12
N ILE A 77 -0.65 -15.49 -0.90
CA ILE A 77 -2.01 -15.64 -1.44
C ILE A 77 -1.97 -15.91 -2.95
N GLU A 78 -2.96 -16.64 -3.45
CA GLU A 78 -3.07 -17.04 -4.87
C GLU A 78 -3.73 -15.99 -5.78
#